data_AF-A0A2E8F0A5-F1
#
_entry.id   AF-A0A2E8F0A5-F1
#
_cell.length_a   1.000
_cell.length_b   1.000
_cell.length_c   1.000
_cell.angle_alpha   90.00
_cell.angle_beta   90.00
_cell.angle_gamma   90.00
#
_symmetry.space_group_name_H-M   'P 1'
#
loop_
_entity.id
_entity.type
_entity.pdbx_description
1 polymer ?
#
loop_
_entity_poly.entity_id
_entity_poly.type
_entity_poly.pdbx_seq_one_letter_code
_entity_poly.pdbx_strand_id
1 'polypeptide(L)'
;MGFFHKLFHRGEVDCNEVRKLSSDFLEEDLALPKRSAFQAHLDNCGPCRAFVDTLASTIGVLARIPKVAAPPTFHDSVMDRIKQEKK
;
A
#
# COMPACT_ATOMS: atom_id res chain seq x y z
N MET A 1 -4.33 5.04 28.33
CA MET A 1 -3.47 6.14 27.85
C MET A 1 -4.04 6.64 26.52
N GLY A 2 -5.07 7.47 26.57
CA GLY A 2 -5.71 8.03 25.38
C GLY A 2 -6.31 9.37 25.76
N PHE A 3 -5.83 10.47 25.17
CA PHE A 3 -6.34 11.82 25.48
C PHE A 3 -6.02 12.92 24.45
N PHE A 4 -5.87 12.62 23.14
CA PHE A 4 -5.66 13.68 22.13
C PHE A 4 -6.43 13.52 20.81
N HIS A 5 -7.44 12.66 20.74
CA HIS A 5 -8.10 12.33 19.47
C HIS A 5 -9.17 13.34 18.98
N LYS A 6 -9.17 14.60 19.45
CA LYS A 6 -10.36 15.44 19.30
C LYS A 6 -10.20 16.96 19.17
N LEU A 7 -9.06 17.48 18.72
CA LEU A 7 -8.89 18.94 18.58
C LEU A 7 -8.39 19.48 17.22
N PHE A 8 -8.09 18.64 16.23
CA PHE A 8 -7.70 19.11 14.89
C PHE A 8 -8.64 18.46 13.86
N HIS A 9 -9.74 19.13 13.53
CA HIS A 9 -9.89 20.08 12.42
C HIS A 9 -10.08 19.37 11.05
N ARG A 10 -11.21 19.73 10.44
CA ARG A 10 -11.88 19.11 9.30
C ARG A 10 -11.01 19.32 8.05
N GLY A 11 -10.21 18.32 7.66
CA GLY A 11 -9.34 18.38 6.48
C GLY A 11 -7.96 17.72 6.62
N GLU A 12 -7.59 17.29 7.84
CA GLU A 12 -6.30 16.66 8.12
C GLU A 12 -6.37 15.12 8.09
N VAL A 13 -5.29 14.48 7.65
CA VAL A 13 -5.14 13.03 7.66
C VAL A 13 -5.07 12.56 9.12
N ASP A 14 -6.00 11.70 9.52
CA ASP A 14 -6.02 11.07 10.85
C ASP A 14 -5.39 9.66 10.83
N CYS A 15 -5.28 9.02 12.00
CA CYS A 15 -4.70 7.67 12.12
C CYS A 15 -5.43 6.61 11.29
N ASN A 16 -6.74 6.76 11.08
CA ASN A 16 -7.54 5.82 10.30
C ASN A 16 -7.26 6.00 8.81
N GLU A 17 -7.19 7.25 8.35
CA GLU A 17 -6.80 7.60 6.99
C GLU A 17 -5.35 7.20 6.68
N VAL A 18 -4.42 7.33 7.64
CA VAL A 18 -3.05 6.78 7.49
C VAL A 18 -3.09 5.29 7.16
N ARG A 19 -3.89 4.52 7.91
CA ARG A 19 -3.97 3.07 7.70
C ARG A 19 -4.54 2.74 6.32
N LYS A 20 -5.61 3.42 5.90
CA LYS A 20 -6.25 3.20 4.59
C LYS A 20 -5.35 3.57 3.41
N LEU A 21 -4.63 4.69 3.52
CA LEU A 21 -3.87 5.29 2.41
C LEU A 21 -2.39 4.91 2.43
N SER A 22 -1.98 4.03 3.33
CA SER A 22 -0.58 3.64 3.49
C SER A 22 0.02 2.99 2.25
N SER A 23 -0.74 2.15 1.54
CA SER A 23 -0.32 1.58 0.26
C SER A 23 -0.12 2.67 -0.80
N ASP A 24 -1.14 3.49 -1.07
CA ASP A 24 -1.06 4.60 -2.02
C ASP A 24 0.10 5.57 -1.71
N PHE A 25 0.38 5.80 -0.43
CA PHE A 25 1.52 6.63 -0.01
C PHE A 25 2.87 6.01 -0.41
N LEU A 26 3.03 4.71 -0.17
CA LEU A 26 4.25 3.95 -0.49
C LEU A 26 4.43 3.75 -2.00
N GLU A 27 3.34 3.68 -2.75
CA GLU A 27 3.32 3.53 -4.22
C GLU A 27 3.38 4.88 -4.97
N GLU A 28 3.46 5.99 -4.24
CA GLU A 28 3.48 7.36 -4.78
C GLU A 28 2.20 7.78 -5.54
N ASP A 29 1.08 7.09 -5.28
CA ASP A 29 -0.22 7.29 -5.92
C ASP A 29 -1.13 8.31 -5.20
N LEU A 30 -0.63 8.96 -4.13
CA LEU A 30 -1.34 10.06 -3.47
C LEU A 30 -1.10 11.41 -4.13
N ALA A 31 -2.20 12.13 -4.40
CA ALA A 31 -2.15 13.53 -4.82
C ALA A 31 -1.34 14.40 -3.84
N LEU A 32 -0.55 15.34 -4.36
CA LEU A 32 0.42 16.13 -3.59
C LEU A 32 -0.14 16.74 -2.29
N PRO A 33 -1.32 17.39 -2.25
CA PRO A 33 -1.84 17.97 -1.00
C PRO A 33 -2.09 16.89 0.07
N LYS A 34 -2.56 15.72 -0.35
CA LYS A 34 -2.87 14.59 0.53
C LYS A 34 -1.59 13.92 1.03
N ARG A 35 -0.58 13.79 0.16
CA ARG A 35 0.76 13.28 0.53
C ARG A 35 1.41 14.16 1.60
N SER A 36 1.35 15.49 1.46
CA SER A 36 1.89 16.42 2.46
C SER A 36 1.19 16.31 3.81
N ALA A 37 -0.15 16.23 3.83
CA ALA A 37 -0.91 16.04 5.07
C ALA A 37 -0.61 14.68 5.73
N PHE A 38 -0.45 13.62 4.93
CA PHE A 38 -0.05 12.31 5.42
C PHE A 38 1.33 12.33 6.06
N GLN A 39 2.31 12.97 5.40
CA GLN A 39 3.67 13.12 5.94
C GLN A 39 3.66 13.91 7.26
N ALA A 40 2.93 15.02 7.31
CA ALA A 40 2.79 15.81 8.55
C ALA A 40 2.21 14.97 9.71
N HIS A 41 1.28 14.05 9.42
CA HIS A 41 0.79 13.12 10.44
C HIS A 41 1.88 12.16 10.91
N LEU A 42 2.66 11.57 10.01
CA LEU A 42 3.76 10.66 10.37
C LEU A 42 4.86 11.35 11.20
N ASP A 43 5.07 12.64 10.99
CA ASP A 43 6.02 13.46 11.75
C ASP A 43 5.61 13.66 13.21
N ASN A 44 4.30 13.58 13.50
CA ASN A 44 3.76 13.83 14.84
C ASN A 44 3.18 12.57 15.52
N CYS A 45 3.06 11.45 14.81
CA CYS A 45 2.44 10.23 15.33
C CYS A 45 3.35 9.00 15.18
N GLY A 46 4.10 8.70 16.24
CA GLY A 46 5.00 7.54 16.32
C GLY A 46 4.35 6.19 15.99
N PRO A 47 3.14 5.87 16.50
CA PRO A 47 2.45 4.62 16.15
C PRO A 47 2.11 4.49 14.66
N CYS A 48 1.71 5.60 14.02
CA CYS A 48 1.41 5.62 12.59
C CYS A 48 2.68 5.48 11.74
N ARG A 49 3.79 6.11 12.15
CA ARG A 49 5.10 5.90 11.53
C ARG A 49 5.54 4.44 11.59
N ALA A 50 5.49 3.84 12.78
CA ALA A 50 5.85 2.43 12.98
C ALA A 50 4.99 1.48 12.12
N PHE A 51 3.70 1.78 11.95
CA PHE A 51 2.81 1.02 11.06
C PHE A 51 3.26 1.10 9.60
N VAL A 52 3.51 2.30 9.08
CA VAL A 52 3.96 2.50 7.68
C VAL A 52 5.32 1.87 7.44
N ASP A 53 6.27 2.01 8.37
CA ASP A 53 7.60 1.39 8.29
C ASP A 53 7.52 -0.15 8.26
N THR A 54 6.61 -0.73 9.05
CA THR A 54 6.35 -2.17 9.06
C THR A 54 5.77 -2.65 7.73
N LEU A 55 4.83 -1.89 7.17
CA LEU A 55 4.26 -2.20 5.85
C LEU A 55 5.34 -2.15 4.77
N ALA A 56 6.13 -1.08 4.72
CA ALA A 56 7.24 -0.92 3.77
C ALA A 56 8.27 -2.06 3.89
N SER A 57 8.62 -2.44 5.12
CA SER A 57 9.52 -3.56 5.38
C SER A 57 8.95 -4.90 4.88
N THR A 58 7.66 -5.13 5.10
CA THR A 58 6.96 -6.34 4.64
C THR A 58 6.97 -6.43 3.11
N ILE A 59 6.66 -5.33 2.43
CA ILE A 59 6.76 -5.22 0.96
C ILE A 59 8.19 -5.53 0.50
N GLY A 60 9.20 -4.95 1.17
CA GLY A 60 10.61 -5.21 0.87
C GLY A 60 11.03 -6.68 1.04
N VAL A 61 10.47 -7.39 2.03
CA VAL A 61 10.69 -8.84 2.20
C VAL A 61 10.05 -9.63 1.06
N LEU A 62 8.79 -9.33 0.72
CA LEU A 62 8.09 -10.01 -0.38
C LEU A 62 8.76 -9.76 -1.74
N ALA A 63 9.27 -8.56 -1.97
CA ALA A 63 9.97 -8.19 -3.21
C ALA A 63 11.26 -8.99 -3.46
N ARG A 64 11.86 -9.59 -2.42
CA ARG A 64 13.06 -10.42 -2.53
C ARG A 64 12.76 -11.87 -2.90
N ILE A 65 11.50 -12.28 -2.89
CA ILE A 65 11.10 -13.63 -3.28
C ILE A 65 11.47 -13.81 -4.77
N PRO A 66 12.21 -14.88 -5.14
CA PRO A 66 12.59 -15.11 -6.52
C PRO A 66 11.38 -15.15 -7.44
N LYS A 67 11.42 -14.36 -8.51
CA LYS A 67 10.40 -14.46 -9.56
C LYS A 67 10.58 -15.80 -10.27
N VAL A 68 9.54 -16.63 -10.24
CA VAL A 68 9.51 -17.90 -10.95
C VAL A 68 9.17 -17.63 -12.41
N ALA A 69 10.05 -18.05 -13.33
CA ALA A 69 9.74 -18.02 -14.75
C ALA A 69 8.65 -19.05 -15.07
N ALA A 70 7.67 -18.65 -15.87
CA ALA A 70 6.70 -19.60 -16.38
C ALA A 70 7.40 -20.64 -17.28
N PRO A 71 6.92 -21.90 -17.32
CA PRO A 71 7.39 -22.87 -18.30
C PRO A 71 7.28 -22.32 -19.72
N PRO A 72 8.19 -22.68 -20.66
CA PRO A 72 8.18 -22.14 -22.03
C PRO A 72 6.84 -22.32 -22.76
N THR A 73 6.09 -23.37 -22.43
CA THR A 73 4.80 -23.73 -23.04
C THR A 73 3.57 -23.13 -22.34
N PHE A 74 3.78 -22.34 -21.27
CA PHE A 74 2.70 -21.83 -20.43
C PHE A 74 1.73 -20.94 -21.21
N HIS A 75 2.28 -20.01 -22.01
CA HIS A 75 1.47 -19.11 -22.84
C HIS A 75 0.55 -19.88 -23.77
N ASP A 76 1.10 -20.82 -24.54
CA ASP A 76 0.33 -21.58 -25.53
C ASP A 76 -0.74 -22.44 -24.87
N SER A 77 -0.39 -23.08 -23.74
CA SER A 77 -1.32 -23.89 -22.94
C SER A 77 -2.52 -23.08 -22.44
N VAL A 78 -2.28 -21.84 -21.95
CA VAL A 78 -3.34 -20.93 -21.50
C VAL A 78 -4.21 -20.49 -22.67
N MET A 79 -3.60 -20.09 -23.79
CA MET A 79 -4.32 -19.58 -24.95
C MET A 79 -5.19 -20.66 -25.61
N ASP A 80 -4.73 -21.89 -25.67
CA ASP A 80 -5.51 -23.00 -26.21
C ASP A 80 -6.71 -23.34 -25.32
N ARG A 81 -6.55 -23.27 -23.99
CA ARG A 81 -7.66 -23.40 -23.05
C ARG A 81 -8.72 -22.31 -23.27
N ILE A 82 -8.30 -21.05 -23.39
CA ILE A 82 -9.22 -19.92 -23.62
C ILE A 82 -10.02 -20.09 -24.92
N LYS A 83 -9.41 -20.59 -25.99
CA LYS A 83 -10.11 -20.85 -27.26
C LYS A 83 -11.17 -21.95 -27.12
N GLN A 84 -10.90 -22.99 -26.33
CA GLN A 84 -11.83 -24.10 -26.12
C GLN A 84 -13.08 -23.68 -25.34
N GLU A 85 -12.92 -22.82 -24.32
CA GLU A 85 -14.04 -22.32 -23.51
C GLU A 85 -14.94 -21.31 -24.26
N LYS A 86 -14.43 -20.71 -25.35
CA LYS A 86 -15.19 -19.77 -26.20
C LYS A 86 -16.01 -20.47 -27.28
N LYS A 87 -15.97 -21.79 -27.36
CA LYS A 87 -16.65 -22.61 -28.37
C LYS A 87 -17.83 -23.34 -27.77
#